data_AF-A0A918FXP4-F1
#
_entry.id   AF-A0A918FXP4-F1
#
_cell.length_a   1.000
_cell.length_b   1.000
_cell.length_c   1.000
_cell.angle_alpha   90.00
_cell.angle_beta   90.00
_cell.angle_gamma   90.00
#
_symmetry.space_group_name_H-M   'P 1'
#
loop_
_entity.id
_entity.type
_entity.pdbx_description
1 polymer ?
#
loop_
_entity_poly.entity_id
_entity_poly.type
_entity_poly.pdbx_seq_one_letter_code
_entity_poly.pdbx_strand_id
1 'polypeptide(L)'
;MTANVDGVPGKFATLGLTYDDVLLLPGASEVLPNAVDTSSRISRNVRVNIPLLSAAMDKVTESRMAIAMARQGGVGVLHRNLSIEDQVNQVDLVKRSESGMVTDPITVHPDATLAEADALCAKFRISGVPVTDGGGKLLGIVTNRDMAFETDRSRQVREVMTPMPLVTGKVGISGVEAMELLRRHKIEKLPLVDESGALKGLITVKDFVKAEKYPLAAKDAEGRLLVGAAVGASPEALERAQALADAGVDFLVVDTSHGHNSNALSWMSKIKSSVRVDVIGGNVATRDGAQALIDAGVDGIKVGVGPGSICTTRVVAGIGVPQVTAIYEASLAARPAGIPLIGDGGLQYSGDIGKALAAGADTVMLGSLLAGCEESPGELQFINGKQFKSYRGMGSLGAMQSRGQARSYSKDRYFQAEVAADDKLVPEGIEGQVPYRGPLGNVLHQLVGGLRQTMGYVGAATIAEMESKGRFVRITSAGLKESHPHDIQMTVEAPNYSSK
;
A
#
# COMPACT_ATOMS: atom_id res chain seq x y z
N MET A 1 5.82 -22.17 20.39
CA MET A 1 6.73 -21.74 21.48
C MET A 1 7.49 -22.93 22.05
N THR A 2 8.81 -22.95 21.88
CA THR A 2 9.71 -24.03 22.33
C THR A 2 9.82 -24.07 23.85
N ALA A 3 9.47 -25.22 24.45
CA ALA A 3 9.48 -25.44 25.90
C ALA A 3 10.85 -25.77 26.52
N ASN A 4 11.93 -25.71 25.73
CA ASN A 4 13.19 -26.36 26.09
C ASN A 4 14.31 -25.35 26.37
N VAL A 5 14.28 -24.75 27.56
CA VAL A 5 15.50 -24.26 28.22
C VAL A 5 15.58 -24.97 29.56
N ASP A 6 16.56 -25.86 29.71
CA ASP A 6 16.71 -26.68 30.91
C ASP A 6 16.74 -25.82 32.17
N GLY A 7 15.88 -26.14 33.13
CA GLY A 7 15.79 -25.44 34.42
C GLY A 7 14.99 -24.12 34.42
N VAL A 8 14.45 -23.67 33.29
CA VAL A 8 13.59 -22.47 33.24
C VAL A 8 12.11 -22.88 33.31
N PRO A 9 11.31 -22.32 34.25
CA PRO A 9 9.88 -22.60 34.29
C PRO A 9 9.20 -22.25 32.96
N GLY A 10 8.23 -23.07 32.51
CA GLY A 10 7.59 -22.91 31.19
C GLY A 10 7.03 -21.50 30.91
N LYS A 11 6.59 -20.78 31.95
CA LYS A 11 6.14 -19.38 31.88
C LYS A 11 7.21 -18.41 31.33
N PHE A 12 8.49 -18.74 31.50
CA PHE A 12 9.65 -17.92 31.13
C PHE A 12 10.56 -18.63 30.11
N ALA A 13 10.22 -19.83 29.66
CA ALA A 13 11.08 -20.64 28.81
C ALA A 13 11.26 -20.07 27.39
N THR A 14 10.29 -19.29 26.91
CA THR A 14 10.33 -18.71 25.56
C THR A 14 11.32 -17.56 25.47
N LEU A 15 12.40 -17.74 24.72
CA LEU A 15 13.28 -16.66 24.27
C LEU A 15 12.75 -16.09 22.95
N GLY A 16 12.45 -14.78 22.92
CA GLY A 16 12.09 -14.06 21.71
C GLY A 16 13.27 -13.32 21.09
N LEU A 17 13.28 -13.18 19.77
CA LEU A 17 14.31 -12.50 18.97
C LEU A 17 13.67 -11.41 18.09
N THR A 18 14.34 -10.27 18.01
CA THR A 18 14.05 -9.18 17.06
C THR A 18 15.07 -9.14 15.91
N TYR A 19 14.93 -8.19 14.99
CA TYR A 19 15.84 -8.06 13.85
C TYR A 19 17.30 -7.85 14.26
N ASP A 20 17.54 -7.11 15.34
CA ASP A 20 18.87 -6.79 15.87
C ASP A 20 19.53 -7.94 16.65
N ASP A 21 18.77 -8.99 16.99
CA ASP A 21 19.29 -10.17 17.69
C ASP A 21 19.84 -11.24 16.72
N VAL A 22 19.66 -11.05 15.41
CA VAL A 22 19.99 -12.06 14.39
C VAL A 22 20.64 -11.48 13.14
N LEU A 23 21.50 -12.29 12.53
CA LEU A 23 22.00 -12.11 11.17
C LEU A 23 21.59 -13.30 10.29
N LEU A 24 21.51 -13.09 8.98
CA LEU A 24 21.37 -14.19 8.02
C LEU A 24 22.75 -14.77 7.70
N LEU A 25 22.84 -16.10 7.73
CA LEU A 25 24.03 -16.82 7.29
C LEU A 25 24.11 -16.79 5.76
N PRO A 26 25.25 -16.41 5.17
CA PRO A 26 25.47 -16.56 3.73
C PRO A 26 25.36 -18.04 3.30
N GLY A 27 24.78 -18.26 2.13
CA GLY A 27 24.63 -19.57 1.50
C GLY A 27 25.45 -19.68 0.22
N ALA A 28 25.56 -20.88 -0.34
CA ALA A 28 26.07 -21.06 -1.70
C ALA A 28 25.10 -20.39 -2.69
N SER A 29 25.64 -19.63 -3.64
CA SER A 29 24.83 -18.82 -4.56
C SER A 29 25.45 -18.75 -5.95
N GLU A 30 24.63 -19.07 -6.94
CA GLU A 30 24.84 -18.75 -8.37
C GLU A 30 23.89 -17.62 -8.81
N VAL A 31 23.16 -17.03 -7.85
CA VAL A 31 22.08 -16.08 -8.10
C VAL A 31 22.65 -14.67 -8.19
N LEU A 32 22.50 -14.04 -9.36
CA LEU A 32 22.84 -12.64 -9.53
C LEU A 32 21.75 -11.75 -8.91
N PRO A 33 22.08 -10.76 -8.06
CA PRO A 33 21.09 -9.90 -7.40
C PRO A 33 20.10 -9.22 -8.34
N ASN A 34 20.53 -8.83 -9.55
CA ASN A 34 19.66 -8.18 -10.52
C ASN A 34 18.70 -9.14 -11.25
N ALA A 35 18.90 -10.45 -11.11
CA ALA A 35 18.09 -11.49 -11.77
C ALA A 35 17.04 -12.12 -10.85
N VAL A 36 16.99 -11.73 -9.57
CA VAL A 36 16.03 -12.30 -8.61
C VAL A 36 14.61 -11.77 -8.83
N ASP A 37 13.64 -12.66 -8.62
CA ASP A 37 12.22 -12.30 -8.61
C ASP A 37 11.79 -11.93 -7.19
N THR A 38 11.48 -10.65 -6.99
CA THR A 38 10.99 -10.10 -5.72
C THR A 38 9.47 -10.10 -5.61
N SER A 39 8.75 -10.63 -6.59
CA SER A 39 7.30 -10.68 -6.54
C SER A 39 6.80 -11.61 -5.43
N SER A 40 5.68 -11.25 -4.82
CA SER A 40 5.13 -11.97 -3.67
C SER A 40 3.62 -11.76 -3.54
N ARG A 41 3.00 -12.40 -2.56
CA ARG A 41 1.56 -12.33 -2.28
C ARG A 41 1.31 -11.58 -0.98
N ILE A 42 0.31 -10.70 -0.98
CA ILE A 42 -0.16 -10.02 0.23
C ILE A 42 -1.36 -10.75 0.86
N SER A 43 -2.08 -11.49 0.02
CA SER A 43 -3.26 -12.29 0.35
C SER A 43 -3.39 -13.41 -0.69
N ARG A 44 -4.42 -14.24 -0.55
CA ARG A 44 -4.65 -15.37 -1.44
C ARG A 44 -4.71 -14.96 -2.92
N ASN A 45 -5.38 -13.88 -3.27
CA ASN A 45 -5.61 -13.53 -4.67
C ASN A 45 -4.84 -12.29 -5.13
N VAL A 46 -4.16 -11.58 -4.22
CA VAL A 46 -3.46 -10.34 -4.56
C VAL A 46 -1.93 -10.54 -4.55
N ARG A 47 -1.31 -10.30 -5.71
CA ARG A 47 0.14 -10.38 -5.93
C ARG A 47 0.72 -9.00 -6.17
N VAL A 48 1.93 -8.78 -5.68
CA VAL A 48 2.73 -7.56 -5.86
C VAL A 48 4.08 -7.90 -6.48
N ASN A 49 4.72 -6.95 -7.14
CA ASN A 49 6.00 -7.16 -7.84
C ASN A 49 7.23 -6.88 -6.95
N ILE A 50 7.03 -6.16 -5.85
CA ILE A 50 7.99 -6.04 -4.74
C ILE A 50 7.24 -6.30 -3.42
N PRO A 51 7.88 -6.89 -2.39
CA PRO A 51 7.17 -7.41 -1.23
C PRO A 51 6.96 -6.32 -0.16
N LEU A 52 6.61 -5.11 -0.58
CA LEU A 52 6.57 -3.91 0.26
C LEU A 52 5.18 -3.25 0.26
N LEU A 53 4.64 -3.04 1.46
CA LEU A 53 3.40 -2.30 1.70
C LEU A 53 3.67 -1.02 2.49
N SER A 54 2.96 0.07 2.20
CA SER A 54 2.95 1.25 3.07
C SER A 54 1.84 1.14 4.12
N ALA A 55 2.17 1.46 5.36
CA ALA A 55 1.28 1.25 6.51
C ALA A 55 0.02 2.13 6.46
N ALA A 56 -1.10 1.58 6.96
CA ALA A 56 -2.39 2.26 7.06
C ALA A 56 -2.41 3.31 8.18
N MET A 57 -1.70 4.41 7.96
CA MET A 57 -1.52 5.48 8.94
C MET A 57 -1.70 6.85 8.29
N ASP A 58 -2.29 7.79 9.03
CA ASP A 58 -2.61 9.15 8.56
C ASP A 58 -1.41 10.06 8.31
N LYS A 59 -0.20 9.60 8.67
CA LYS A 59 1.07 10.25 8.32
C LYS A 59 1.94 9.40 7.37
N VAL A 60 1.38 8.33 6.80
CA VAL A 60 2.08 7.44 5.86
C VAL A 60 1.35 7.31 4.54
N THR A 61 0.07 6.88 4.53
CA THR A 61 -0.59 6.44 3.29
C THR A 61 -1.93 7.09 3.02
N GLU A 62 -1.93 8.02 2.08
CA GLU A 62 -3.10 8.47 1.31
C GLU A 62 -2.87 8.18 -0.18
N SER A 63 -3.77 8.63 -1.07
CA SER A 63 -3.72 8.36 -2.52
C SER A 63 -2.36 8.63 -3.17
N ARG A 64 -1.67 9.72 -2.80
CA ARG A 64 -0.32 10.05 -3.35
C ARG A 64 0.69 8.93 -3.07
N MET A 65 0.78 8.48 -1.82
CA MET A 65 1.63 7.37 -1.42
C MET A 65 1.17 6.06 -2.07
N ALA A 66 -0.13 5.77 -2.05
CA ALA A 66 -0.66 4.54 -2.63
C ALA A 66 -0.38 4.41 -4.14
N ILE A 67 -0.58 5.50 -4.90
CA ILE A 67 -0.22 5.57 -6.33
C ILE A 67 1.28 5.35 -6.52
N ALA A 68 2.12 6.00 -5.71
CA ALA A 68 3.56 5.89 -5.85
C ALA A 68 4.08 4.49 -5.48
N MET A 69 3.53 3.86 -4.43
CA MET A 69 3.83 2.48 -4.06
C MET A 69 3.44 1.51 -5.18
N ALA A 70 2.21 1.61 -5.69
CA ALA A 70 1.71 0.74 -6.75
C ALA A 70 2.54 0.87 -8.04
N ARG A 71 2.92 2.09 -8.42
CA ARG A 71 3.84 2.33 -9.56
C ARG A 71 5.20 1.65 -9.43
N GLN A 72 5.72 1.56 -8.21
CA GLN A 72 7.00 0.89 -7.94
C GLN A 72 6.86 -0.62 -7.75
N GLY A 73 5.63 -1.16 -7.82
CA GLY A 73 5.33 -2.57 -7.73
C GLY A 73 4.94 -3.08 -6.35
N GLY A 74 4.90 -2.19 -5.35
CA GLY A 74 4.36 -2.49 -4.02
C GLY A 74 2.88 -2.16 -3.98
N VAL A 75 2.35 -1.89 -2.78
CA VAL A 75 0.98 -1.37 -2.63
C VAL A 75 0.85 -0.48 -1.41
N GLY A 76 -0.01 0.53 -1.48
CA GLY A 76 -0.37 1.33 -0.31
C GLY A 76 -1.68 0.87 0.32
N VAL A 77 -1.73 0.86 1.65
CA VAL A 77 -2.97 0.65 2.41
C VAL A 77 -3.48 1.97 2.95
N LEU A 78 -4.61 2.45 2.45
CA LEU A 78 -5.25 3.70 2.88
C LEU A 78 -5.72 3.57 4.34
N HIS A 79 -5.39 4.56 5.17
CA HIS A 79 -5.84 4.59 6.55
C HIS A 79 -7.35 4.84 6.66
N ARG A 80 -7.92 4.46 7.81
CA ARG A 80 -9.35 4.66 8.10
C ARG A 80 -9.68 5.86 8.97
N ASN A 81 -8.68 6.66 9.34
CA ASN A 81 -8.87 7.91 10.08
C ASN A 81 -9.47 9.04 9.21
N LEU A 82 -10.55 8.70 8.49
CA LEU A 82 -11.29 9.49 7.50
C LEU A 82 -12.76 9.06 7.56
N SER A 83 -13.66 9.91 7.06
CA SER A 83 -15.04 9.46 6.78
C SER A 83 -15.04 8.30 5.77
N ILE A 84 -16.16 7.56 5.67
CA ILE A 84 -16.29 6.49 4.66
C ILE A 84 -16.15 7.09 3.26
N GLU A 85 -16.83 8.21 3.00
CA GLU A 85 -16.80 8.93 1.72
C GLU A 85 -15.38 9.38 1.35
N ASP A 86 -14.65 10.00 2.28
CA ASP A 86 -13.29 10.46 2.01
C ASP A 86 -12.34 9.29 1.71
N GLN A 87 -12.47 8.16 2.44
CA GLN A 87 -11.65 6.99 2.18
C GLN A 87 -11.98 6.36 0.81
N VAL A 88 -13.26 6.33 0.43
CA VAL A 88 -13.72 5.92 -0.91
C VAL A 88 -13.15 6.84 -1.99
N ASN A 89 -13.17 8.15 -1.78
CA ASN A 89 -12.57 9.12 -2.70
C ASN A 89 -11.05 8.87 -2.87
N GLN A 90 -10.34 8.49 -1.81
CA GLN A 90 -8.92 8.12 -1.91
C GLN A 90 -8.72 6.84 -2.75
N VAL A 91 -9.61 5.83 -2.63
CA VAL A 91 -9.59 4.63 -3.50
C VAL A 91 -9.79 5.04 -4.96
N ASP A 92 -10.84 5.81 -5.25
CA ASP A 92 -11.18 6.26 -6.60
C ASP A 92 -10.03 7.01 -7.27
N LEU A 93 -9.35 7.91 -6.54
CA LEU A 93 -8.16 8.62 -7.02
C LEU A 93 -7.01 7.67 -7.41
N VAL A 94 -6.82 6.56 -6.69
CA VAL A 94 -5.78 5.57 -7.00
C VAL A 94 -6.19 4.75 -8.22
N LYS A 95 -7.42 4.20 -8.23
CA LYS A 95 -7.92 3.35 -9.32
C LYS A 95 -8.00 4.09 -10.66
N ARG A 96 -8.24 5.41 -10.66
CA ARG A 96 -8.24 6.26 -11.86
C ARG A 96 -6.86 6.80 -12.26
N SER A 97 -5.83 6.61 -11.44
CA SER A 97 -4.51 7.19 -11.71
C SER A 97 -3.85 6.60 -12.96
N GLU A 98 -4.07 5.30 -13.19
CA GLU A 98 -3.68 4.58 -14.39
C GLU A 98 -4.78 3.57 -14.71
N SER A 99 -5.14 3.48 -15.97
CA SER A 99 -6.03 2.45 -16.48
C SER A 99 -5.50 2.09 -17.86
N GLY A 100 -5.31 0.80 -18.15
CA GLY A 100 -4.86 0.38 -19.49
C GLY A 100 -5.88 0.76 -20.57
N MET A 101 -7.16 0.71 -20.22
CA MET A 101 -8.31 1.10 -21.02
C MET A 101 -9.39 1.62 -20.08
N VAL A 102 -9.96 2.81 -20.35
CA VAL A 102 -11.13 3.29 -19.62
C VAL A 102 -12.38 2.63 -20.24
N THR A 103 -13.08 1.78 -19.50
CA THR A 103 -14.26 1.00 -19.95
C THR A 103 -15.57 1.78 -19.96
N ASP A 104 -15.62 2.95 -19.33
CA ASP A 104 -16.75 3.88 -19.35
C ASP A 104 -16.24 5.32 -19.31
N PRO A 105 -15.78 5.87 -20.45
CA PRO A 105 -15.16 7.18 -20.47
C PRO A 105 -16.20 8.26 -20.22
N ILE A 106 -15.86 9.27 -19.41
CA ILE A 106 -16.74 10.42 -19.23
C ILE A 106 -16.92 11.14 -20.57
N THR A 107 -18.18 11.31 -20.98
CA THR A 107 -18.56 11.96 -22.24
C THR A 107 -19.27 13.29 -22.00
N VAL A 108 -19.44 14.05 -23.08
CA VAL A 108 -20.24 15.29 -23.09
C VAL A 108 -21.22 15.27 -24.26
N HIS A 109 -22.40 15.87 -24.07
CA HIS A 109 -23.40 16.01 -25.13
C HIS A 109 -22.96 17.11 -26.12
N PRO A 110 -23.23 16.99 -27.44
CA PRO A 110 -22.87 18.01 -28.43
C PRO A 110 -23.46 19.41 -28.17
N ASP A 111 -24.58 19.49 -27.44
CA ASP A 111 -25.24 20.76 -27.09
C ASP A 111 -24.75 21.41 -25.81
N ALA A 112 -23.88 20.73 -25.06
CA ALA A 112 -23.26 21.32 -23.89
C ALA A 112 -22.37 22.50 -24.30
N THR A 113 -22.18 23.44 -23.38
CA THR A 113 -21.28 24.58 -23.55
C THR A 113 -19.82 24.18 -23.33
N LEU A 114 -18.87 24.95 -23.86
CA LEU A 114 -17.45 24.77 -23.55
C LEU A 114 -17.15 24.93 -22.05
N ALA A 115 -17.90 25.78 -21.34
CA ALA A 115 -17.78 25.95 -19.89
C ALA A 115 -18.10 24.65 -19.13
N GLU A 116 -19.17 23.94 -19.54
CA GLU A 116 -19.55 22.66 -18.94
C GLU A 116 -18.52 21.57 -19.23
N ALA A 117 -18.01 21.51 -20.47
CA ALA A 117 -16.96 20.57 -20.85
C ALA A 117 -15.65 20.82 -20.07
N ASP A 118 -15.25 22.09 -19.89
CA ASP A 118 -14.07 22.47 -19.14
C ASP A 118 -14.21 22.17 -17.63
N ALA A 119 -15.38 22.47 -17.05
CA ALA A 119 -15.69 22.12 -15.67
C ALA A 119 -15.62 20.60 -15.43
N LEU A 120 -16.09 19.81 -16.40
CA LEU A 120 -16.03 18.36 -16.35
C LEU A 120 -14.57 17.86 -16.48
N CYS A 121 -13.78 18.43 -17.39
CA CYS A 121 -12.35 18.15 -17.51
C CYS A 121 -11.59 18.49 -16.22
N ALA A 122 -11.88 19.62 -15.59
CA ALA A 122 -11.28 20.05 -14.32
C ALA A 122 -11.64 19.11 -13.17
N LYS A 123 -12.93 18.76 -13.05
CA LYS A 123 -13.45 17.84 -12.01
C LYS A 123 -12.77 16.48 -12.08
N PHE A 124 -12.66 15.91 -13.28
CA PHE A 124 -12.10 14.57 -13.47
C PHE A 124 -10.60 14.57 -13.81
N ARG A 125 -9.97 15.73 -13.87
CA ARG A 125 -8.53 15.93 -14.20
C ARG A 125 -8.11 15.27 -15.52
N ILE A 126 -8.98 15.33 -16.52
CA ILE A 126 -8.74 14.81 -17.87
C ILE A 126 -8.50 15.96 -18.86
N SER A 127 -7.77 15.70 -19.94
CA SER A 127 -7.39 16.73 -20.94
C SER A 127 -8.30 16.79 -22.16
N GLY A 128 -9.48 16.21 -22.06
CA GLY A 128 -10.46 16.13 -23.14
C GLY A 128 -11.44 14.98 -22.94
N VAL A 129 -12.59 15.10 -23.60
CA VAL A 129 -13.75 14.22 -23.44
C VAL A 129 -14.32 13.84 -24.81
N PRO A 130 -14.67 12.56 -25.02
CA PRO A 130 -15.45 12.14 -26.17
C PRO A 130 -16.84 12.81 -26.17
N VAL A 131 -17.32 13.14 -27.37
CA VAL A 131 -18.65 13.73 -27.58
C VAL A 131 -19.59 12.64 -28.10
N THR A 132 -20.68 12.39 -27.40
CA THR A 132 -21.65 11.34 -27.75
C THR A 132 -23.07 11.88 -27.86
N ASP A 133 -23.89 11.27 -28.73
CA ASP A 133 -25.34 11.51 -28.71
C ASP A 133 -26.04 10.84 -27.51
N GLY A 134 -27.35 11.06 -27.37
CA GLY A 134 -28.16 10.43 -26.33
C GLY A 134 -28.25 8.90 -26.40
N GLY A 135 -27.83 8.29 -27.52
CA GLY A 135 -27.73 6.84 -27.70
C GLY A 135 -26.33 6.27 -27.45
N GLY A 136 -25.35 7.10 -27.07
CA GLY A 136 -23.97 6.70 -26.82
C GLY A 136 -23.10 6.56 -28.07
N LYS A 137 -23.59 7.01 -29.25
CA LYS A 137 -22.80 7.01 -30.49
C LYS A 137 -21.73 8.08 -30.44
N LEU A 138 -20.50 7.74 -30.82
CA LEU A 138 -19.38 8.69 -30.87
C LEU A 138 -19.56 9.67 -32.04
N LEU A 139 -19.63 10.97 -31.72
CA LEU A 139 -19.77 12.06 -32.70
C LEU A 139 -18.45 12.80 -32.95
N GLY A 140 -17.55 12.81 -31.96
CA GLY A 140 -16.30 13.54 -32.01
C GLY A 140 -15.55 13.51 -30.69
N ILE A 141 -14.56 14.39 -30.55
CA ILE A 141 -13.81 14.59 -29.31
C ILE A 141 -13.49 16.07 -29.13
N VAL A 142 -13.61 16.58 -27.91
CA VAL A 142 -13.17 17.94 -27.55
C VAL A 142 -12.06 17.86 -26.51
N THR A 143 -10.98 18.61 -26.71
CA THR A 143 -9.79 18.56 -25.87
C THR A 143 -9.45 19.94 -25.30
N ASN A 144 -8.57 19.98 -24.30
CA ASN A 144 -8.06 21.24 -23.77
C ASN A 144 -7.40 22.10 -24.85
N ARG A 145 -6.83 21.48 -25.89
CA ARG A 145 -6.24 22.22 -27.02
C ARG A 145 -7.33 22.94 -27.81
N ASP A 146 -8.44 22.28 -28.10
CA ASP A 146 -9.55 22.87 -28.85
C ASP A 146 -10.19 24.01 -28.06
N MET A 147 -10.39 23.81 -26.75
CA MET A 147 -10.96 24.80 -25.84
C MET A 147 -10.00 25.95 -25.50
N ALA A 148 -8.68 25.79 -25.61
CA ALA A 148 -7.70 26.81 -25.22
C ALA A 148 -7.74 28.05 -26.14
N PHE A 149 -8.16 27.88 -27.39
CA PHE A 149 -8.23 28.96 -28.37
C PHE A 149 -9.56 29.73 -28.35
N GLU A 150 -10.51 29.29 -27.53
CA GLU A 150 -11.86 29.86 -27.47
C GLU A 150 -11.99 30.89 -26.36
N THR A 151 -12.38 32.11 -26.72
CA THR A 151 -12.64 33.21 -25.78
C THR A 151 -14.08 33.18 -25.26
N ASP A 152 -15.03 32.76 -26.10
CA ASP A 152 -16.44 32.61 -25.71
C ASP A 152 -16.72 31.18 -25.23
N ARG A 153 -16.94 31.05 -23.93
CA ARG A 153 -17.19 29.76 -23.27
C ARG A 153 -18.65 29.30 -23.35
N SER A 154 -19.55 30.12 -23.89
CA SER A 154 -20.97 29.79 -24.05
C SER A 154 -21.27 29.00 -25.33
N ARG A 155 -20.32 28.97 -26.28
CA ARG A 155 -20.42 28.19 -27.52
C ARG A 155 -20.64 26.70 -27.24
N GLN A 156 -21.36 26.04 -28.14
CA GLN A 156 -21.63 24.62 -28.01
C GLN A 156 -20.42 23.76 -28.40
N VAL A 157 -20.24 22.63 -27.72
CA VAL A 157 -19.18 21.66 -27.97
C VAL A 157 -19.15 21.21 -29.44
N ARG A 158 -20.32 20.98 -30.06
CA ARG A 158 -20.43 20.56 -31.47
C ARG A 158 -19.76 21.51 -32.47
N GLU A 159 -19.62 22.79 -32.12
CA GLU A 159 -19.05 23.80 -33.00
C GLU A 159 -17.52 23.83 -32.97
N VAL A 160 -16.91 23.23 -31.95
CA VAL A 160 -15.46 23.33 -31.65
C VAL A 160 -14.78 21.97 -31.64
N MET A 161 -15.51 20.89 -31.33
CA MET A 161 -14.97 19.54 -31.29
C MET A 161 -14.31 19.13 -32.62
N THR A 162 -13.38 18.18 -32.56
CA THR A 162 -12.98 17.44 -33.77
C THR A 162 -14.08 16.42 -34.11
N PRO A 163 -14.79 16.56 -35.25
CA PRO A 163 -15.88 15.67 -35.61
C PRO A 163 -15.37 14.35 -36.22
N MET A 164 -16.25 13.35 -36.33
CA MET A 164 -15.97 12.15 -37.11
C MET A 164 -15.66 12.47 -38.59
N PRO A 165 -14.80 11.68 -39.27
CA PRO A 165 -14.18 10.43 -38.80
C PRO A 165 -12.90 10.66 -37.98
N LEU A 166 -12.90 10.15 -36.75
CA LEU A 166 -11.71 10.04 -35.91
C LEU A 166 -10.99 8.71 -36.16
N VAL A 167 -9.71 8.64 -35.81
CA VAL A 167 -9.02 7.37 -35.65
C VAL A 167 -9.56 6.70 -34.38
N THR A 168 -10.11 5.49 -34.51
CA THR A 168 -10.69 4.72 -33.41
C THR A 168 -10.10 3.31 -33.36
N GLY A 169 -10.19 2.68 -32.18
CA GLY A 169 -9.89 1.26 -31.98
C GLY A 169 -11.17 0.44 -31.84
N LYS A 170 -11.09 -0.87 -32.08
CA LYS A 170 -12.18 -1.79 -31.73
C LYS A 170 -12.10 -2.17 -30.25
N VAL A 171 -13.23 -2.50 -29.65
CA VAL A 171 -13.25 -3.12 -28.32
C VAL A 171 -12.40 -4.39 -28.34
N GLY A 172 -11.52 -4.54 -27.36
CA GLY A 172 -10.59 -5.67 -27.27
C GLY A 172 -9.28 -5.52 -28.07
N ILE A 173 -9.01 -4.36 -28.65
CA ILE A 173 -7.72 -4.06 -29.29
C ILE A 173 -6.55 -4.31 -28.30
N SER A 174 -5.47 -4.92 -28.78
CA SER A 174 -4.30 -5.12 -27.93
C SER A 174 -3.59 -3.79 -27.62
N GLY A 175 -2.91 -3.71 -26.47
CA GLY A 175 -2.13 -2.53 -26.12
C GLY A 175 -1.05 -2.19 -27.16
N VAL A 176 -0.45 -3.20 -27.79
CA VAL A 176 0.57 -3.02 -28.85
C VAL A 176 -0.04 -2.38 -30.10
N GLU A 177 -1.20 -2.87 -30.55
CA GLU A 177 -1.91 -2.31 -31.71
C GLU A 177 -2.44 -0.90 -31.42
N ALA A 178 -3.00 -0.68 -30.23
CA ALA A 178 -3.45 0.64 -29.80
C ALA A 178 -2.29 1.65 -29.78
N MET A 179 -1.13 1.25 -29.26
CA MET A 179 0.07 2.10 -29.28
C MET A 179 0.54 2.41 -30.70
N GLU A 180 0.48 1.42 -31.60
CA GLU A 180 0.84 1.65 -33.00
C GLU A 180 -0.10 2.64 -33.70
N LEU A 181 -1.42 2.57 -33.43
CA LEU A 181 -2.38 3.56 -33.93
C LEU A 181 -2.08 4.97 -33.40
N LEU A 182 -1.87 5.11 -32.08
CA LEU A 182 -1.49 6.39 -31.47
C LEU A 182 -0.18 6.93 -32.07
N ARG A 183 0.83 6.07 -32.24
CA ARG A 183 2.17 6.42 -32.77
C ARG A 183 2.15 6.79 -34.24
N ARG A 184 1.40 6.06 -35.07
CA ARG A 184 1.27 6.29 -36.52
C ARG A 184 0.51 7.58 -36.79
N HIS A 185 -0.60 7.80 -36.08
CA HIS A 185 -1.47 8.96 -36.31
C HIS A 185 -1.11 10.19 -35.46
N LYS A 186 -0.14 10.07 -34.54
CA LYS A 186 0.34 11.17 -33.67
C LYS A 186 -0.79 11.80 -32.83
N ILE A 187 -1.69 10.96 -32.34
CA ILE A 187 -2.83 11.35 -31.52
C ILE A 187 -2.63 10.91 -30.06
N GLU A 188 -3.21 11.63 -29.11
CA GLU A 188 -3.04 11.36 -27.68
C GLU A 188 -4.12 10.43 -27.09
N LYS A 189 -5.26 10.31 -27.77
CA LYS A 189 -6.46 9.63 -27.30
C LYS A 189 -7.01 8.76 -28.43
N LEU A 190 -7.33 7.51 -28.13
CA LEU A 190 -7.90 6.54 -29.04
C LEU A 190 -9.26 6.07 -28.49
N PRO A 191 -10.38 6.64 -28.98
CA PRO A 191 -11.71 6.14 -28.64
C PRO A 191 -11.88 4.71 -29.13
N LEU A 192 -12.49 3.86 -28.31
CA LEU A 192 -12.84 2.50 -28.65
C LEU A 192 -14.33 2.40 -28.93
N VAL A 193 -14.68 1.89 -30.11
CA VAL A 193 -16.08 1.77 -30.55
C VAL A 193 -16.45 0.33 -30.85
N ASP A 194 -17.72 -0.01 -30.65
CA ASP A 194 -18.29 -1.27 -31.12
C ASP A 194 -18.70 -1.21 -32.61
N GLU A 195 -19.28 -2.30 -33.12
CA GLU A 195 -19.71 -2.40 -34.52
C GLU A 195 -20.80 -1.39 -34.90
N SER A 196 -21.58 -0.89 -33.93
CA SER A 196 -22.61 0.13 -34.14
C SER A 196 -22.06 1.57 -34.12
N GLY A 197 -20.78 1.74 -33.76
CA GLY A 197 -20.15 3.03 -33.56
C GLY A 197 -20.43 3.66 -32.20
N ALA A 198 -20.99 2.90 -31.25
CA ALA A 198 -21.14 3.35 -29.88
C ALA A 198 -19.80 3.35 -29.15
N LEU A 199 -19.55 4.39 -28.36
CA LEU A 199 -18.33 4.50 -27.56
C LEU A 199 -18.37 3.49 -26.42
N LYS A 200 -17.34 2.67 -26.31
CA LYS A 200 -17.17 1.63 -25.27
C LYS A 200 -15.88 1.77 -24.49
N GLY A 201 -14.99 2.67 -24.89
CA GLY A 201 -13.80 2.93 -24.11
C GLY A 201 -12.90 4.03 -24.64
N LEU A 202 -11.82 4.31 -23.91
CA LEU A 202 -10.80 5.28 -24.29
C LEU A 202 -9.42 4.79 -23.83
N ILE A 203 -8.44 4.82 -24.75
CA ILE A 203 -7.02 4.60 -24.44
C ILE A 203 -6.26 5.90 -24.64
N THR A 204 -5.30 6.23 -23.75
CA THR A 204 -4.49 7.44 -23.87
C THR A 204 -2.99 7.15 -23.97
N VAL A 205 -2.23 8.01 -24.66
CA VAL A 205 -0.76 7.93 -24.72
C VAL A 205 -0.13 8.02 -23.32
N LYS A 206 -0.76 8.74 -22.39
CA LYS A 206 -0.28 8.86 -21.01
C LYS A 206 -0.18 7.49 -20.33
N ASP A 207 -1.05 6.54 -20.67
CA ASP A 207 -1.05 5.22 -20.05
C ASP A 207 0.15 4.38 -20.50
N PHE A 208 0.57 4.51 -21.76
CA PHE A 208 1.77 3.86 -22.29
C PHE A 208 3.07 4.47 -21.75
N VAL A 209 3.16 5.81 -21.70
CA VAL A 209 4.34 6.50 -21.12
C VAL A 209 4.54 6.10 -19.65
N LYS A 210 3.44 5.93 -18.90
CA LYS A 210 3.51 5.44 -17.52
C LYS A 210 3.93 3.97 -17.44
N ALA A 211 3.43 3.11 -18.33
CA ALA A 211 3.83 1.70 -18.36
C ALA A 211 5.34 1.54 -18.62
N GLU A 212 5.92 2.34 -19.52
CA GLU A 212 7.36 2.35 -19.78
C GLU A 212 8.16 2.91 -18.58
N LYS A 213 7.65 3.97 -17.94
CA LYS A 213 8.27 4.57 -16.75
C LYS A 213 8.22 3.67 -15.51
N TYR A 214 7.18 2.85 -15.40
CA TYR A 214 6.86 2.02 -14.24
C TYR A 214 6.62 0.55 -14.66
N PRO A 215 7.67 -0.15 -15.14
CA PRO A 215 7.53 -1.50 -15.69
C PRO A 215 7.14 -2.54 -14.62
N LEU A 216 7.40 -2.24 -13.35
CA LEU A 216 7.03 -3.10 -12.22
C LEU A 216 5.70 -2.69 -11.59
N ALA A 217 4.92 -1.79 -12.18
CA ALA A 217 3.68 -1.33 -11.57
C ALA A 217 2.74 -2.49 -11.18
N ALA A 218 2.28 -2.51 -9.94
CA ALA A 218 1.33 -3.47 -9.42
C ALA A 218 -0.08 -3.06 -9.87
N LYS A 219 -0.70 -3.89 -10.72
CA LYS A 219 -1.97 -3.61 -11.36
C LYS A 219 -2.95 -4.77 -11.21
N ASP A 220 -4.24 -4.46 -11.17
CA ASP A 220 -5.31 -5.45 -11.24
C ASP A 220 -5.50 -5.99 -12.67
N ALA A 221 -6.46 -6.91 -12.84
CA ALA A 221 -6.77 -7.51 -14.13
C ALA A 221 -7.27 -6.51 -15.19
N GLU A 222 -7.75 -5.33 -14.78
CA GLU A 222 -8.19 -4.25 -15.67
C GLU A 222 -7.05 -3.25 -15.98
N GLY A 223 -5.85 -3.49 -15.45
CA GLY A 223 -4.69 -2.62 -15.63
C GLY A 223 -4.71 -1.36 -14.77
N ARG A 224 -5.56 -1.32 -13.73
CA ARG A 224 -5.59 -0.22 -12.75
C ARG A 224 -4.63 -0.50 -11.61
N LEU A 225 -4.06 0.53 -11.01
CA LEU A 225 -3.15 0.37 -9.88
C LEU A 225 -3.83 -0.37 -8.71
N LEU A 226 -3.08 -1.25 -8.04
CA LEU A 226 -3.54 -1.92 -6.82
C LEU A 226 -3.60 -0.93 -5.64
N VAL A 227 -4.61 -1.08 -4.79
CA VAL A 227 -4.78 -0.32 -3.54
C VAL A 227 -5.49 -1.16 -2.48
N GLY A 228 -5.00 -1.07 -1.24
CA GLY A 228 -5.68 -1.61 -0.07
C GLY A 228 -6.32 -0.52 0.77
N ALA A 229 -7.25 -0.88 1.64
CA ALA A 229 -7.82 0.05 2.62
C ALA A 229 -8.02 -0.61 3.98
N ALA A 230 -7.73 0.12 5.06
CA ALA A 230 -8.00 -0.34 6.41
C ALA A 230 -9.47 -0.17 6.78
N VAL A 231 -9.98 -1.10 7.58
CA VAL A 231 -11.30 -1.03 8.23
C VAL A 231 -11.17 -1.41 9.71
N GLY A 232 -12.14 -1.00 10.52
CA GLY A 232 -12.20 -1.37 11.93
C GLY A 232 -12.83 -2.74 12.16
N ALA A 233 -13.09 -3.07 13.42
CA ALA A 233 -13.83 -4.27 13.82
C ALA A 233 -15.09 -3.88 14.60
N SER A 234 -16.02 -3.22 13.92
CA SER A 234 -17.24 -2.63 14.50
C SER A 234 -18.43 -2.77 13.54
N PRO A 235 -19.67 -2.48 13.97
CA PRO A 235 -20.84 -2.48 13.07
C PRO A 235 -20.67 -1.57 11.84
N GLU A 236 -20.13 -0.36 12.01
CA GLU A 236 -19.83 0.59 10.93
C GLU A 236 -18.81 0.04 9.93
N ALA A 237 -17.96 -0.90 10.36
CA ALA A 237 -16.94 -1.48 9.48
C ALA A 237 -17.53 -2.27 8.31
N LEU A 238 -18.76 -2.82 8.44
CA LEU A 238 -19.44 -3.50 7.32
C LEU A 238 -19.83 -2.52 6.22
N GLU A 239 -20.44 -1.39 6.59
CA GLU A 239 -20.82 -0.34 5.64
C GLU A 239 -19.57 0.19 4.93
N ARG A 240 -18.52 0.50 5.70
CA ARG A 240 -17.24 0.96 5.17
C ARG A 240 -16.61 -0.08 4.22
N ALA A 241 -16.60 -1.35 4.61
CA ALA A 241 -16.06 -2.44 3.78
C ALA A 241 -16.79 -2.55 2.45
N GLN A 242 -18.13 -2.48 2.47
CA GLN A 242 -18.94 -2.54 1.25
C GLN A 242 -18.68 -1.34 0.35
N ALA A 243 -18.70 -0.12 0.89
CA ALA A 243 -18.47 1.10 0.12
C ALA A 243 -17.08 1.11 -0.53
N LEU A 244 -16.04 0.63 0.16
CA LEU A 244 -14.69 0.50 -0.39
C LEU A 244 -14.59 -0.59 -1.46
N ALA A 245 -15.28 -1.73 -1.28
CA ALA A 245 -15.36 -2.79 -2.27
C ALA A 245 -16.06 -2.30 -3.55
N ASP A 246 -17.16 -1.57 -3.41
CA ASP A 246 -17.89 -0.98 -4.53
C ASP A 246 -17.06 0.08 -5.28
N ALA A 247 -16.18 0.79 -4.56
CA ALA A 247 -15.21 1.72 -5.14
C ALA A 247 -14.02 1.02 -5.85
N GLY A 248 -13.93 -0.31 -5.77
CA GLY A 248 -12.90 -1.10 -6.46
C GLY A 248 -11.58 -1.23 -5.70
N VAL A 249 -11.59 -1.19 -4.35
CA VAL A 249 -10.42 -1.56 -3.55
C VAL A 249 -10.04 -3.02 -3.82
N ASP A 250 -8.75 -3.35 -3.83
CA ASP A 250 -8.29 -4.70 -4.19
C ASP A 250 -8.26 -5.65 -2.99
N PHE A 251 -8.08 -5.12 -1.77
CA PHE A 251 -8.15 -5.86 -0.52
C PHE A 251 -8.44 -4.94 0.67
N LEU A 252 -9.03 -5.52 1.71
CA LEU A 252 -9.29 -4.85 2.98
C LEU A 252 -8.35 -5.35 4.08
N VAL A 253 -7.96 -4.46 4.98
CA VAL A 253 -7.18 -4.79 6.18
C VAL A 253 -8.01 -4.49 7.41
N VAL A 254 -8.50 -5.51 8.10
CA VAL A 254 -9.17 -5.35 9.40
C VAL A 254 -8.08 -5.06 10.43
N ASP A 255 -7.98 -3.80 10.85
CA ASP A 255 -6.84 -3.27 11.61
C ASP A 255 -7.25 -3.02 13.08
N THR A 256 -6.90 -3.98 13.94
CA THR A 256 -7.06 -3.92 15.41
C THR A 256 -5.72 -4.14 16.11
N SER A 257 -5.53 -3.62 17.32
CA SER A 257 -4.33 -3.91 18.12
C SER A 257 -4.28 -5.36 18.61
N HIS A 258 -5.43 -6.05 18.69
CA HIS A 258 -5.53 -7.44 19.14
C HIS A 258 -6.51 -8.26 18.28
N GLY A 259 -5.99 -8.84 17.20
CA GLY A 259 -6.77 -9.64 16.24
C GLY A 259 -7.31 -10.96 16.79
N HIS A 260 -6.72 -11.49 17.86
CA HIS A 260 -7.19 -12.72 18.53
C HIS A 260 -8.33 -12.46 19.54
N ASN A 261 -8.91 -11.27 19.53
CA ASN A 261 -10.12 -10.98 20.31
C ASN A 261 -11.36 -11.59 19.62
N SER A 262 -12.25 -12.24 20.39
CA SER A 262 -13.46 -12.89 19.85
C SER A 262 -14.37 -11.95 19.04
N ASN A 263 -14.50 -10.69 19.46
CA ASN A 263 -15.29 -9.70 18.72
C ASN A 263 -14.59 -9.32 17.40
N ALA A 264 -13.26 -9.16 17.43
CA ALA A 264 -12.49 -8.90 16.22
C ALA A 264 -12.63 -10.04 15.20
N LEU A 265 -12.48 -11.30 15.65
CA LEU A 265 -12.68 -12.49 14.81
C LEU A 265 -14.09 -12.56 14.23
N SER A 266 -15.11 -12.27 15.05
CA SER A 266 -16.51 -12.25 14.59
C SER A 266 -16.72 -11.21 13.49
N TRP A 267 -16.19 -10.00 13.66
CA TRP A 267 -16.30 -8.95 12.63
C TRP A 267 -15.49 -9.27 11.37
N MET A 268 -14.30 -9.85 11.50
CA MET A 268 -13.51 -10.31 10.35
C MET A 268 -14.28 -11.33 9.52
N SER A 269 -14.91 -12.33 10.17
CA SER A 269 -15.74 -13.33 9.48
C SER A 269 -16.95 -12.70 8.78
N LYS A 270 -17.64 -11.76 9.46
CA LYS A 270 -18.77 -11.03 8.86
C LYS A 270 -18.36 -10.21 7.64
N ILE A 271 -17.28 -9.42 7.74
CA ILE A 271 -16.73 -8.63 6.63
C ILE A 271 -16.34 -9.56 5.48
N LYS A 272 -15.63 -10.66 5.76
CA LYS A 272 -15.24 -11.63 4.74
C LYS A 272 -16.44 -12.23 4.01
N SER A 273 -17.55 -12.45 4.71
CA SER A 273 -18.79 -12.96 4.10
C SER A 273 -19.57 -11.92 3.29
N SER A 274 -19.36 -10.61 3.54
CA SER A 274 -20.13 -9.54 2.91
C SER A 274 -19.48 -8.98 1.65
N VAL A 275 -18.16 -9.09 1.49
CA VAL A 275 -17.43 -8.55 0.33
C VAL A 275 -16.75 -9.64 -0.48
N ARG A 276 -16.53 -9.38 -1.78
CA ARG A 276 -15.81 -10.29 -2.68
C ARG A 276 -14.30 -10.11 -2.65
N VAL A 277 -13.83 -8.94 -2.23
CA VAL A 277 -12.40 -8.61 -2.16
C VAL A 277 -11.71 -9.41 -1.05
N ASP A 278 -10.39 -9.55 -1.16
CA ASP A 278 -9.61 -10.26 -0.15
C ASP A 278 -9.63 -9.50 1.19
N VAL A 279 -9.72 -10.23 2.30
CA VAL A 279 -9.72 -9.67 3.66
C VAL A 279 -8.50 -10.15 4.42
N ILE A 280 -7.67 -9.20 4.86
CA ILE A 280 -6.48 -9.42 5.67
C ILE A 280 -6.81 -9.10 7.13
N GLY A 281 -6.55 -10.03 8.04
CA GLY A 281 -6.79 -9.85 9.47
C GLY A 281 -5.52 -9.54 10.26
N GLY A 282 -5.57 -8.61 11.20
CA GLY A 282 -4.48 -8.38 12.15
C GLY A 282 -4.81 -7.35 13.23
N ASN A 283 -3.92 -7.13 14.21
CA ASN A 283 -2.60 -7.76 14.33
C ASN A 283 -2.61 -8.95 15.28
N VAL A 284 -1.80 -9.95 14.96
CA VAL A 284 -1.46 -11.08 15.85
C VAL A 284 0.05 -11.17 16.00
N ALA A 285 0.52 -11.92 17.01
CA ALA A 285 1.95 -12.10 17.26
C ALA A 285 2.31 -13.53 17.72
N THR A 286 1.36 -14.46 17.64
CA THR A 286 1.49 -15.85 18.10
C THR A 286 0.93 -16.80 17.07
N ARG A 287 1.37 -18.06 17.11
CA ARG A 287 0.81 -19.15 16.30
C ARG A 287 -0.69 -19.28 16.48
N ASP A 288 -1.17 -19.31 17.72
CA ASP A 288 -2.60 -19.49 18.01
C ASP A 288 -3.43 -18.31 17.50
N GLY A 289 -2.91 -17.08 17.61
CA GLY A 289 -3.57 -15.92 17.02
C GLY A 289 -3.66 -16.00 15.51
N ALA A 290 -2.59 -16.44 14.84
CA ALA A 290 -2.61 -16.68 13.40
C ALA A 290 -3.61 -17.78 13.02
N GLN A 291 -3.66 -18.88 13.77
CA GLN A 291 -4.64 -19.95 13.55
C GLN A 291 -6.07 -19.45 13.70
N ALA A 292 -6.36 -18.65 14.74
CA ALA A 292 -7.71 -18.10 14.94
C ALA A 292 -8.15 -17.18 13.79
N LEU A 293 -7.22 -16.41 13.20
CA LEU A 293 -7.54 -15.61 12.00
C LEU A 293 -7.83 -16.50 10.79
N ILE A 294 -7.05 -17.56 10.59
CA ILE A 294 -7.29 -18.54 9.51
C ILE A 294 -8.67 -19.18 9.67
N ASP A 295 -9.03 -19.58 10.89
CA ASP A 295 -10.33 -20.17 11.22
C ASP A 295 -11.48 -19.17 11.00
N ALA A 296 -11.24 -17.88 11.18
CA ALA A 296 -12.19 -16.81 10.86
C ALA A 296 -12.35 -16.55 9.33
N GLY A 297 -11.50 -17.18 8.50
CA GLY A 297 -11.62 -17.17 7.04
C GLY A 297 -10.83 -16.08 6.31
N VAL A 298 -9.85 -15.45 6.95
CA VAL A 298 -9.06 -14.38 6.31
C VAL A 298 -8.23 -14.91 5.13
N ASP A 299 -7.99 -14.05 4.14
CA ASP A 299 -7.19 -14.35 2.95
C ASP A 299 -5.71 -13.99 3.12
N GLY A 300 -5.36 -13.28 4.20
CA GLY A 300 -3.99 -12.91 4.58
C GLY A 300 -3.92 -12.51 6.05
N ILE A 301 -2.71 -12.55 6.63
CA ILE A 301 -2.48 -12.28 8.06
C ILE A 301 -1.49 -11.14 8.23
N LYS A 302 -1.80 -10.17 9.08
CA LYS A 302 -0.88 -9.09 9.47
C LYS A 302 -0.30 -9.34 10.88
N VAL A 303 1.02 -9.40 10.98
CA VAL A 303 1.75 -9.83 12.19
C VAL A 303 2.57 -8.70 12.77
N GLY A 304 2.37 -8.44 14.07
CA GLY A 304 3.20 -7.52 14.84
C GLY A 304 2.42 -6.81 15.94
N VAL A 305 2.80 -7.03 17.20
CA VAL A 305 2.22 -6.32 18.35
C VAL A 305 3.32 -5.57 19.09
N GLY A 306 3.24 -4.24 19.01
CA GLY A 306 4.21 -3.31 19.60
C GLY A 306 5.60 -3.13 18.95
N PRO A 307 5.98 -3.69 17.78
CA PRO A 307 7.33 -3.50 17.23
C PRO A 307 7.52 -2.13 16.56
N GLY A 308 6.44 -1.40 16.26
CA GLY A 308 6.50 -0.12 15.54
C GLY A 308 7.31 0.93 16.30
N SER A 309 8.10 1.74 15.59
CA SER A 309 9.04 2.72 16.16
C SER A 309 8.42 3.83 17.01
N ILE A 310 7.10 3.89 17.05
CA ILE A 310 6.27 4.93 17.67
C ILE A 310 5.13 4.31 18.50
N CYS A 311 5.15 2.98 18.65
CA CYS A 311 4.17 2.24 19.43
C CYS A 311 4.72 2.03 20.85
N THR A 312 3.88 2.29 21.85
CA THR A 312 4.23 2.13 23.26
C THR A 312 3.45 1.00 23.92
N THR A 313 2.68 0.19 23.18
CA THR A 313 1.92 -0.97 23.70
C THR A 313 2.75 -1.88 24.61
N ARG A 314 4.00 -2.19 24.22
CA ARG A 314 4.91 -3.02 25.05
C ARG A 314 5.29 -2.39 26.37
N VAL A 315 5.35 -1.06 26.41
CA VAL A 315 5.73 -0.30 27.61
C VAL A 315 4.52 -0.06 28.49
N VAL A 316 3.40 0.38 27.90
CA VAL A 316 2.19 0.81 28.63
C VAL A 316 1.34 -0.39 29.05
N ALA A 317 1.09 -1.35 28.15
CA ALA A 317 0.28 -2.52 28.43
C ALA A 317 1.11 -3.76 28.81
N GLY A 318 2.42 -3.75 28.58
CA GLY A 318 3.31 -4.88 28.89
C GLY A 318 3.16 -6.07 27.94
N ILE A 319 2.51 -5.90 26.79
CA ILE A 319 2.17 -6.99 25.85
C ILE A 319 2.92 -6.83 24.53
N GLY A 320 3.47 -7.93 24.02
CA GLY A 320 4.06 -8.01 22.70
C GLY A 320 4.98 -9.23 22.54
N VAL A 321 5.46 -9.46 21.32
CA VAL A 321 6.43 -10.52 21.00
C VAL A 321 7.51 -9.94 20.10
N PRO A 322 8.81 -10.17 20.34
CA PRO A 322 9.88 -9.76 19.44
C PRO A 322 9.61 -10.19 17.98
N GLN A 323 9.85 -9.28 17.02
CA GLN A 323 9.16 -9.33 15.73
C GLN A 323 9.56 -10.51 14.85
N VAL A 324 10.84 -10.91 14.87
CA VAL A 324 11.31 -12.08 14.12
C VAL A 324 10.64 -13.35 14.64
N THR A 325 10.58 -13.51 15.97
CA THR A 325 9.84 -14.62 16.61
C THR A 325 8.35 -14.59 16.30
N ALA A 326 7.72 -13.40 16.31
CA ALA A 326 6.30 -13.26 16.02
C ALA A 326 5.96 -13.71 14.59
N ILE A 327 6.76 -13.25 13.61
CA ILE A 327 6.63 -13.65 12.20
C ILE A 327 6.83 -15.16 12.07
N TYR A 328 7.90 -15.70 12.65
CA TYR A 328 8.20 -17.12 12.57
C TYR A 328 7.08 -17.99 13.16
N GLU A 329 6.63 -17.70 14.39
CA GLU A 329 5.57 -18.49 15.05
C GLU A 329 4.24 -18.43 14.29
N ALA A 330 3.87 -17.25 13.76
CA ALA A 330 2.67 -17.11 12.92
C ALA A 330 2.81 -17.84 11.58
N SER A 331 3.99 -17.84 10.95
CA SER A 331 4.25 -18.54 9.69
C SER A 331 4.00 -20.04 9.79
N LEU A 332 4.20 -20.63 10.97
CA LEU A 332 4.00 -22.06 11.20
C LEU A 332 2.53 -22.49 11.16
N ALA A 333 1.58 -21.56 11.37
CA ALA A 333 0.15 -21.80 11.11
C ALA A 333 -0.24 -21.39 9.68
N ALA A 334 0.31 -20.27 9.20
CA ALA A 334 -0.07 -19.68 7.92
C ALA A 334 0.37 -20.51 6.71
N ARG A 335 1.61 -21.05 6.72
CA ARG A 335 2.18 -21.81 5.60
C ARG A 335 1.39 -23.09 5.28
N PRO A 336 1.07 -23.99 6.23
CA PRO A 336 0.26 -25.17 5.93
C PRO A 336 -1.14 -24.84 5.39
N ALA A 337 -1.70 -23.69 5.79
CA ALA A 337 -2.98 -23.21 5.30
C ALA A 337 -2.91 -22.48 3.94
N GLY A 338 -1.70 -22.23 3.42
CA GLY A 338 -1.51 -21.47 2.18
C GLY A 338 -1.94 -20.01 2.25
N ILE A 339 -1.93 -19.42 3.46
CA ILE A 339 -2.33 -18.03 3.72
C ILE A 339 -1.08 -17.14 3.83
N PRO A 340 -0.95 -16.09 3.00
CA PRO A 340 0.19 -15.18 3.07
C PRO A 340 0.25 -14.35 4.36
N LEU A 341 1.47 -14.01 4.77
CA LEU A 341 1.79 -13.30 6.00
C LEU A 341 2.52 -11.98 5.72
N ILE A 342 2.04 -10.91 6.34
CA ILE A 342 2.63 -9.57 6.32
C ILE A 342 3.33 -9.29 7.65
N GLY A 343 4.65 -9.07 7.62
CA GLY A 343 5.41 -8.57 8.77
C GLY A 343 5.25 -7.06 8.94
N ASP A 344 4.57 -6.61 10.00
CA ASP A 344 4.22 -5.20 10.23
C ASP A 344 5.01 -4.58 11.41
N GLY A 345 5.89 -3.63 11.07
CA GLY A 345 6.62 -2.81 12.04
C GLY A 345 7.96 -3.37 12.53
N GLY A 346 8.78 -2.49 13.12
CA GLY A 346 10.09 -2.80 13.69
C GLY A 346 11.28 -2.76 12.74
N LEU A 347 11.05 -2.68 11.42
CA LEU A 347 12.11 -2.59 10.42
C LEU A 347 12.79 -1.22 10.45
N GLN A 348 14.13 -1.22 10.45
CA GLN A 348 14.96 -0.01 10.55
C GLN A 348 15.84 0.17 9.31
N TYR A 349 16.28 -0.93 8.71
CA TYR A 349 17.15 -0.95 7.54
C TYR A 349 16.66 -1.95 6.49
N SER A 350 17.18 -1.85 5.27
CA SER A 350 16.78 -2.75 4.17
C SER A 350 17.08 -4.22 4.46
N GLY A 351 18.14 -4.52 5.24
CA GLY A 351 18.47 -5.89 5.66
C GLY A 351 17.37 -6.55 6.51
N ASP A 352 16.58 -5.76 7.25
CA ASP A 352 15.49 -6.30 8.07
C ASP A 352 14.35 -6.86 7.22
N ILE A 353 14.19 -6.37 5.98
CA ILE A 353 13.23 -6.91 5.02
C ILE A 353 13.60 -8.36 4.70
N GLY A 354 14.87 -8.61 4.35
CA GLY A 354 15.34 -9.97 4.08
C GLY A 354 15.24 -10.89 5.30
N LYS A 355 15.51 -10.37 6.51
CA LYS A 355 15.31 -11.11 7.77
C LYS A 355 13.82 -11.45 8.00
N ALA A 356 12.91 -10.51 7.78
CA ALA A 356 11.47 -10.77 7.92
C ALA A 356 10.98 -11.85 6.95
N LEU A 357 11.43 -11.78 5.68
CA LEU A 357 11.08 -12.76 4.66
C LEU A 357 11.65 -14.14 5.00
N ALA A 358 12.92 -14.23 5.38
CA ALA A 358 13.53 -15.48 5.85
C ALA A 358 12.81 -16.08 7.07
N ALA A 359 12.25 -15.24 7.95
CA ALA A 359 11.48 -15.69 9.10
C ALA A 359 10.10 -16.25 8.71
N GLY A 360 9.63 -16.05 7.48
CA GLY A 360 8.36 -16.61 6.97
C GLY A 360 7.27 -15.59 6.70
N ALA A 361 7.62 -14.31 6.53
CA ALA A 361 6.70 -13.35 5.91
C ALA A 361 6.80 -13.43 4.38
N ASP A 362 5.67 -13.28 3.70
CA ASP A 362 5.63 -13.12 2.25
C ASP A 362 5.92 -11.67 1.85
N THR A 363 5.48 -10.71 2.68
CA THR A 363 5.67 -9.27 2.48
C THR A 363 5.86 -8.53 3.81
N VAL A 364 6.30 -7.27 3.74
CA VAL A 364 6.47 -6.42 4.93
C VAL A 364 5.72 -5.09 4.77
N MET A 365 5.17 -4.61 5.88
CA MET A 365 4.49 -3.32 5.97
C MET A 365 5.38 -2.30 6.67
N LEU A 366 5.62 -1.16 6.00
CA LEU A 366 6.57 -0.14 6.42
C LEU A 366 5.85 1.16 6.82
N GLY A 367 6.18 1.66 8.01
CA GLY A 367 5.74 2.97 8.50
C GLY A 367 6.84 4.02 8.38
N SER A 368 7.70 4.11 9.40
CA SER A 368 8.73 5.17 9.55
C SER A 368 9.70 5.28 8.36
N LEU A 369 10.04 4.17 7.72
CA LEU A 369 10.91 4.16 6.52
C LEU A 369 10.30 4.90 5.33
N LEU A 370 8.97 4.98 5.27
CA LEU A 370 8.23 5.64 4.20
C LEU A 370 7.61 6.98 4.61
N ALA A 371 7.42 7.22 5.92
CA ALA A 371 6.82 8.44 6.44
C ALA A 371 7.58 9.72 6.06
N GLY A 372 8.90 9.63 5.82
CA GLY A 372 9.74 10.75 5.39
C GLY A 372 9.70 11.04 3.88
N CYS A 373 9.01 10.23 3.08
CA CYS A 373 8.95 10.42 1.62
C CYS A 373 8.09 11.63 1.25
N GLU A 374 8.35 12.22 0.08
CA GLU A 374 7.61 13.36 -0.45
C GLU A 374 6.10 13.10 -0.53
N GLU A 375 5.71 11.89 -0.93
CA GLU A 375 4.33 11.47 -1.17
C GLU A 375 3.54 11.15 0.10
N SER A 376 4.20 11.04 1.27
CA SER A 376 3.49 10.81 2.53
C SER A 376 2.66 12.05 2.94
N PRO A 377 1.54 11.88 3.65
CA PRO A 377 0.68 13.00 4.09
C PRO A 377 1.25 13.79 5.30
N GLY A 378 2.40 13.37 5.84
CA GLY A 378 3.11 14.13 6.87
C GLY A 378 3.47 15.54 6.42
N GLU A 379 3.39 16.50 7.34
CA GLU A 379 3.75 17.90 7.05
C GLU A 379 5.27 18.07 7.06
N LEU A 380 5.80 18.81 6.09
CA LEU A 380 7.22 19.16 6.03
C LEU A 380 7.54 20.24 7.07
N GLN A 381 8.54 19.97 7.90
CA GLN A 381 9.00 20.84 8.97
C GLN A 381 10.49 21.15 8.78
N PHE A 382 10.87 22.39 9.06
CA PHE A 382 12.26 22.84 9.01
C PHE A 382 12.76 23.11 10.42
N ILE A 383 13.74 22.31 10.86
CA ILE A 383 14.30 22.41 12.21
C ILE A 383 15.81 22.48 12.09
N ASN A 384 16.40 23.58 12.55
CA ASN A 384 17.84 23.82 12.51
C ASN A 384 18.46 23.60 11.10
N GLY A 385 17.76 24.06 10.06
CA GLY A 385 18.20 23.92 8.66
C GLY A 385 18.05 22.52 8.06
N LYS A 386 17.51 21.54 8.80
CA LYS A 386 17.21 20.20 8.30
C LYS A 386 15.71 20.02 8.07
N GLN A 387 15.37 19.22 7.07
CA GLN A 387 13.99 18.89 6.71
C GLN A 387 13.53 17.61 7.40
N PHE A 388 12.35 17.67 8.01
CA PHE A 388 11.67 16.55 8.66
C PHE A 388 10.23 16.45 8.18
N LYS A 389 9.60 15.29 8.34
CA LYS A 389 8.15 15.13 8.20
C LYS A 389 7.52 14.67 9.51
N SER A 390 6.35 15.21 9.83
CA SER A 390 5.58 14.77 11.00
C SER A 390 5.15 13.31 10.87
N TYR A 391 5.29 12.55 11.96
CA TYR A 391 4.98 11.13 12.01
C TYR A 391 4.38 10.76 13.38
N ARG A 392 3.28 10.01 13.41
CA ARG A 392 2.60 9.68 14.66
C ARG A 392 1.99 8.29 14.65
N GLY A 393 1.79 7.74 15.84
CA GLY A 393 1.19 6.42 16.03
C GLY A 393 -0.31 6.50 16.01
N MET A 394 -0.97 5.48 15.47
CA MET A 394 -2.44 5.43 15.53
C MET A 394 -2.96 5.40 16.98
N GLY A 395 -2.12 5.00 17.95
CA GLY A 395 -2.40 5.04 19.38
C GLY A 395 -1.92 6.31 20.08
N SER A 396 -1.42 7.32 19.35
CA SER A 396 -1.09 8.62 19.94
C SER A 396 -2.34 9.40 20.27
N LEU A 397 -2.23 10.34 21.23
CA LEU A 397 -3.33 11.23 21.56
C LEU A 397 -3.83 12.00 20.33
N GLY A 398 -2.94 12.59 19.53
CA GLY A 398 -3.40 13.37 18.37
C GLY A 398 -4.02 12.52 17.25
N ALA A 399 -3.71 11.22 17.16
CA ALA A 399 -4.39 10.31 16.23
C ALA A 399 -5.76 9.87 16.77
N MET A 400 -5.88 9.67 18.09
CA MET A 400 -7.11 9.24 18.75
C MET A 400 -8.09 10.39 19.04
N GLN A 401 -7.63 11.62 19.21
CA GLN A 401 -8.47 12.78 19.49
C GLN A 401 -9.23 13.23 18.24
N SER A 402 -10.52 13.52 18.41
CA SER A 402 -11.30 14.22 17.39
C SER A 402 -10.96 15.71 17.48
N ARG A 403 -10.62 16.36 16.36
CA ARG A 403 -10.31 17.80 16.32
C ARG A 403 -11.37 18.54 15.52
N GLY A 404 -12.09 19.46 16.16
CA GLY A 404 -13.17 20.21 15.51
C GLY A 404 -14.30 19.29 15.05
N GLN A 405 -14.72 19.39 13.78
CA GLN A 405 -15.74 18.52 13.18
C GLN A 405 -15.19 17.15 12.72
N ALA A 406 -13.87 16.95 12.71
CA ALA A 406 -13.26 15.70 12.27
C ALA A 406 -13.26 14.65 13.40
N ARG A 407 -14.09 13.61 13.23
CA ARG A 407 -14.14 12.44 14.11
C ARG A 407 -12.89 11.57 13.91
N SER A 408 -12.20 11.21 14.98
CA SER A 408 -11.14 10.20 14.92
C SER A 408 -11.74 8.80 14.86
N TYR A 409 -11.17 7.97 13.99
CA TYR A 409 -11.48 6.54 13.86
C TYR A 409 -10.31 5.68 14.34
N SER A 410 -9.47 6.21 15.23
CA SER A 410 -8.32 5.47 15.78
C SER A 410 -8.60 4.94 17.19
N LYS A 411 -9.58 5.49 17.92
CA LYS A 411 -9.91 5.10 19.30
C LYS A 411 -10.33 3.63 19.42
N ASP A 412 -11.15 3.13 18.50
CA ASP A 412 -11.67 1.75 18.54
C ASP A 412 -10.58 0.71 18.29
N ARG A 413 -9.51 1.07 17.55
CA ARG A 413 -8.34 0.20 17.35
C ARG A 413 -7.71 -0.25 18.67
N TYR A 414 -7.78 0.58 19.71
CA TYR A 414 -7.22 0.35 21.05
C TYR A 414 -8.30 0.14 22.11
N PHE A 415 -9.51 -0.29 21.71
CA PHE A 415 -10.63 -0.57 22.62
C PHE A 415 -11.07 0.62 23.49
N GLN A 416 -10.85 1.85 23.02
CA GLN A 416 -11.17 3.09 23.73
C GLN A 416 -12.30 3.89 23.06
N ALA A 417 -13.15 3.23 22.27
CA ALA A 417 -14.24 3.86 21.52
C ALA A 417 -15.25 4.58 22.44
N GLU A 418 -15.48 4.07 23.65
CA GLU A 418 -16.43 4.60 24.62
C GLU A 418 -15.83 5.65 25.59
N VAL A 419 -14.54 5.95 25.47
CA VAL A 419 -13.88 6.95 26.33
C VAL A 419 -14.29 8.36 25.89
N ALA A 420 -15.22 8.94 26.65
CA ALA A 420 -15.86 10.22 26.33
C ALA A 420 -14.95 11.45 26.50
N ALA A 421 -14.00 11.41 27.43
CA ALA A 421 -13.13 12.54 27.74
C ALA A 421 -11.70 12.28 27.25
N ASP A 422 -11.14 13.20 26.47
CA ASP A 422 -9.84 13.01 25.82
C ASP A 422 -8.66 12.95 26.81
N ASP A 423 -8.82 13.54 28.00
CA ASP A 423 -7.85 13.47 29.11
C ASP A 423 -7.81 12.10 29.80
N LYS A 424 -8.81 11.25 29.55
CA LYS A 424 -8.89 9.88 30.07
C LYS A 424 -8.40 8.82 29.08
N LEU A 425 -7.97 9.22 27.88
CA LEU A 425 -7.39 8.30 26.91
C LEU A 425 -6.04 7.77 27.43
N VAL A 426 -5.81 6.47 27.25
CA VAL A 426 -4.55 5.79 27.57
C VAL A 426 -3.81 5.53 26.25
N PRO A 427 -2.88 6.41 25.83
CA PRO A 427 -2.21 6.28 24.54
C PRO A 427 -1.22 5.11 24.51
N GLU A 428 -1.31 4.33 23.42
CA GLU A 428 -0.38 3.25 23.08
C GLU A 428 0.56 3.63 21.92
N GLY A 429 0.70 4.93 21.66
CA GLY A 429 1.65 5.48 20.72
C GLY A 429 2.07 6.91 21.02
N ILE A 430 3.10 7.36 20.32
CA ILE A 430 3.66 8.72 20.45
C ILE A 430 3.61 9.47 19.12
N GLU A 431 3.89 10.77 19.18
CA GLU A 431 4.11 11.62 18.03
C GLU A 431 5.59 12.01 17.96
N GLY A 432 6.09 12.17 16.75
CA GLY A 432 7.46 12.56 16.50
C GLY A 432 7.64 13.03 15.07
N GLN A 433 8.88 12.97 14.62
CA GLN A 433 9.27 13.39 13.28
C GLN A 433 10.32 12.44 12.72
N VAL A 434 10.34 12.30 11.40
CA VAL A 434 11.34 11.52 10.68
C VAL A 434 12.05 12.42 9.67
N PRO A 435 13.35 12.18 9.38
CA PRO A 435 14.04 12.95 8.35
C PRO A 435 13.31 12.89 7.00
N TYR A 436 13.33 13.99 6.25
CA TYR A 436 12.85 13.99 4.86
C TYR A 436 13.75 13.11 3.99
N ARG A 437 13.15 12.22 3.19
CA ARG A 437 13.87 11.20 2.39
C ARG A 437 13.75 11.41 0.87
N GLY A 438 13.10 12.49 0.43
CA GLY A 438 12.87 12.72 -1.00
C GLY A 438 11.76 11.85 -1.60
N PRO A 439 11.75 11.67 -2.93
CA PRO A 439 10.73 10.88 -3.63
C PRO A 439 10.76 9.40 -3.24
N LEU A 440 9.59 8.79 -3.08
CA LEU A 440 9.42 7.38 -2.69
C LEU A 440 10.19 6.42 -3.61
N GLY A 441 10.22 6.68 -4.91
CA GLY A 441 10.91 5.82 -5.88
C GLY A 441 12.39 5.59 -5.55
N ASN A 442 13.08 6.63 -5.05
CA ASN A 442 14.49 6.52 -4.65
C ASN A 442 14.64 5.68 -3.37
N VAL A 443 13.73 5.86 -2.40
CA VAL A 443 13.72 5.11 -1.15
C VAL A 443 13.45 3.63 -1.42
N LEU A 444 12.43 3.30 -2.21
CA LEU A 444 12.11 1.92 -2.58
C LEU A 444 13.23 1.27 -3.40
N HIS A 445 13.89 2.01 -4.29
CA HIS A 445 15.05 1.50 -5.01
C HIS A 445 16.15 0.99 -4.06
N GLN A 446 16.46 1.74 -2.99
CA GLN A 446 17.43 1.33 -1.98
C GLN A 446 16.95 0.15 -1.13
N LEU A 447 15.68 0.14 -0.73
CA LEU A 447 15.10 -0.93 0.07
C LEU A 447 15.07 -2.26 -0.70
N VAL A 448 14.58 -2.24 -1.94
CA VAL A 448 14.54 -3.42 -2.82
C VAL A 448 15.96 -3.81 -3.26
N GLY A 449 16.86 -2.85 -3.49
CA GLY A 449 18.27 -3.12 -3.75
C GLY A 449 18.92 -3.90 -2.61
N GLY A 450 18.70 -3.50 -1.36
CA GLY A 450 19.17 -4.24 -0.18
C GLY A 450 18.57 -5.64 -0.06
N LEU A 451 17.29 -5.80 -0.40
CA LEU A 451 16.65 -7.12 -0.48
C LEU A 451 17.32 -8.01 -1.55
N ARG A 452 17.53 -7.50 -2.77
CA ARG A 452 18.21 -8.22 -3.85
C ARG A 452 19.60 -8.69 -3.45
N GLN A 453 20.35 -7.84 -2.75
CA GLN A 453 21.65 -8.23 -2.21
C GLN A 453 21.52 -9.34 -1.17
N THR A 454 20.55 -9.24 -0.25
CA THR A 454 20.28 -10.27 0.75
C THR A 454 19.96 -11.61 0.10
N MET A 455 19.08 -11.61 -0.91
CA MET A 455 18.71 -12.78 -1.70
C MET A 455 19.92 -13.39 -2.43
N GLY A 456 20.78 -12.54 -3.00
CA GLY A 456 22.05 -12.96 -3.61
C GLY A 456 22.99 -13.66 -2.62
N TYR A 457 23.18 -13.10 -1.42
CA TYR A 457 24.02 -13.71 -0.37
C TYR A 457 23.46 -15.02 0.18
N VAL A 458 22.14 -15.16 0.24
CA VAL A 458 21.47 -16.38 0.72
C VAL A 458 21.40 -17.45 -0.38
N GLY A 459 21.54 -17.05 -1.65
CA GLY A 459 21.38 -17.93 -2.80
C GLY A 459 19.92 -18.23 -3.13
N ALA A 460 19.04 -17.26 -2.91
CA ALA A 460 17.60 -17.36 -3.15
C ALA A 460 17.19 -16.55 -4.39
N ALA A 461 16.62 -17.21 -5.40
CA ALA A 461 16.14 -16.56 -6.62
C ALA A 461 14.71 -15.98 -6.49
N THR A 462 13.94 -16.46 -5.51
CA THR A 462 12.55 -16.06 -5.25
C THR A 462 12.28 -15.88 -3.76
N ILE A 463 11.16 -15.26 -3.38
CA ILE A 463 10.76 -15.11 -1.97
C ILE A 463 10.55 -16.47 -1.29
N ALA A 464 9.96 -17.45 -1.98
CA ALA A 464 9.79 -18.81 -1.47
C ALA A 464 11.15 -19.50 -1.20
N GLU A 465 12.16 -19.22 -2.01
CA GLU A 465 13.53 -19.68 -1.74
C GLU A 465 14.16 -18.95 -0.55
N MET A 466 13.88 -17.65 -0.38
CA MET A 466 14.36 -16.87 0.75
C MET A 466 13.86 -17.46 2.08
N GLU A 467 12.60 -17.86 2.10
CA GLU A 467 11.92 -18.52 3.23
C GLU A 467 12.47 -19.91 3.57
N SER A 468 12.89 -20.69 2.56
CA SER A 468 13.32 -22.08 2.74
C SER A 468 14.82 -22.23 2.93
N LYS A 469 15.63 -21.37 2.28
CA LYS A 469 17.09 -21.36 2.37
C LYS A 469 17.62 -20.44 3.48
N GLY A 470 16.83 -19.43 3.88
CA GLY A 470 17.20 -18.48 4.91
C GLY A 470 17.54 -19.15 6.23
N ARG A 471 18.75 -18.91 6.73
CA ARG A 471 19.22 -19.43 8.02
C ARG A 471 19.73 -18.30 8.87
N PHE A 472 19.37 -18.31 10.16
CA PHE A 472 19.81 -17.28 11.10
C PHE A 472 20.97 -17.75 11.96
N VAL A 473 21.79 -16.79 12.38
CA VAL A 473 22.66 -16.89 13.53
C VAL A 473 22.24 -15.83 14.55
N ARG A 474 22.16 -16.23 15.82
CA ARG A 474 21.90 -15.29 16.94
C ARG A 474 23.18 -14.55 17.25
N ILE A 475 23.06 -13.25 17.49
CA ILE A 475 24.18 -12.39 17.88
C ILE A 475 23.97 -11.85 19.28
N THR A 476 25.05 -11.40 19.90
CA THR A 476 25.01 -10.64 21.14
C THR A 476 24.96 -9.15 20.82
N SER A 477 24.76 -8.30 21.83
CA SER A 477 24.85 -6.83 21.66
C SER A 477 26.23 -6.38 21.15
N ALA A 478 27.29 -7.13 21.45
CA ALA A 478 28.62 -6.86 20.89
C ALA A 478 28.66 -7.18 19.38
N GLY A 479 28.03 -8.27 18.95
CA GLY A 479 27.86 -8.59 17.52
C GLY A 479 27.02 -7.56 16.78
N LEU A 480 26.01 -6.97 17.42
CA LEU A 480 25.25 -5.86 16.83
C LEU A 480 26.14 -4.63 16.65
N LYS A 481 26.92 -4.26 17.68
CA LYS A 481 27.88 -3.16 17.60
C LYS A 481 28.90 -3.37 16.47
N GLU A 482 29.41 -4.59 16.30
CA GLU A 482 30.30 -4.97 15.21
C GLU A 482 29.61 -4.87 13.83
N SER A 483 28.32 -5.18 13.75
CA SER A 483 27.56 -5.16 12.50
C SER A 483 27.36 -3.74 11.93
N HIS A 484 27.35 -2.72 12.79
CA HIS A 484 27.31 -1.32 12.39
C HIS A 484 28.73 -0.79 12.13
N PRO A 485 28.94 0.22 11.26
CA PRO A 485 30.22 0.94 11.17
C PRO A 485 30.67 1.41 12.55
N HIS A 486 31.87 1.02 12.94
CA HIS A 486 32.46 1.30 14.26
C HIS A 486 33.90 1.80 14.11
N ASP A 487 34.40 2.48 15.15
CA ASP A 487 35.78 2.98 15.26
C ASP A 487 36.21 3.95 14.14
N ILE A 488 35.25 4.67 13.55
CA ILE A 488 35.48 5.73 12.55
C ILE A 488 34.54 6.94 12.77
N GLN A 489 34.93 8.09 12.22
CA GLN A 489 34.04 9.25 12.09
C GLN A 489 33.42 9.27 10.68
N MET A 490 32.10 9.14 10.59
CA MET A 490 31.40 9.22 9.30
C MET A 490 31.47 10.65 8.74
N THR A 491 32.01 10.80 7.53
CA THR A 491 32.09 12.10 6.82
C THR A 491 30.93 12.29 5.86
N VAL A 492 30.35 11.20 5.34
CA VAL A 492 29.23 11.19 4.39
C VAL A 492 28.31 10.02 4.74
N GLU A 493 27.01 10.29 4.89
CA GLU A 493 26.01 9.23 5.09
C GLU A 493 25.57 8.64 3.74
N ALA A 494 25.36 7.32 3.71
CA ALA A 494 24.80 6.64 2.55
C ALA A 494 23.26 6.70 2.58
N PRO A 495 22.57 6.74 1.42
CA PRO A 495 21.09 6.81 1.39
C PRO A 495 20.37 5.67 2.12
N ASN A 496 21.02 4.52 2.26
CA ASN A 496 20.52 3.29 2.87
C ASN A 496 20.98 3.09 4.32
N TYR A 497 21.78 4.00 4.90
CA TYR A 497 22.29 3.86 6.25
C TYR A 497 22.45 5.21 6.97
N SER A 498 21.93 5.29 8.19
CA SER A 498 22.12 6.43 9.10
C SER A 498 22.36 5.88 10.50
N SER A 499 23.33 6.47 11.22
CA SER A 499 23.51 6.19 12.64
C SER A 499 22.39 6.85 13.43
N LYS A 500 21.81 6.11 14.38
CA LYS A 500 20.97 6.69 15.42
C LYS A 500 21.80 7.35 16.50
#